data_AF-A0A4Q2QQ55-F1
#
_entry.id   AF-A0A4Q2QQ55-F1
#
_cell.length_a   1.000
_cell.length_b   1.000
_cell.length_c   1.000
_cell.angle_alpha   90.00
_cell.angle_beta   90.00
_cell.angle_gamma   90.00
#
_symmetry.space_group_name_H-M   'P 1'
#
loop_
_entity.id
_entity.type
_entity.pdbx_description
1 polymer ?
#
loop_
_entity_poly.entity_id
_entity_poly.type
_entity_poly.pdbx_seq_one_letter_code
_entity_poly.pdbx_strand_id
1 'polypeptide(L)'
;HGITLALFAAGSTGLTAAINQMTKTTIAEQASLQQKALFDQVLPAERYNNALAQSCYLVTAQELGKGEHRVYIAKQDDKPVAAVLEATAPDGYSGAIQLLVGADFNGTVLGTRVTEHHETPGLGD
;
A
#
# COMPACT_ATOMS: atom_id res chain seq x y z
N HIS A 1 -15.90 -1.77 48.82
CA HIS A 1 -16.18 -1.18 47.49
C HIS A 1 -15.06 -1.36 46.44
N GLY A 2 -13.84 -1.80 46.78
CA GLY A 2 -12.77 -2.00 45.78
C GLY A 2 -12.99 -3.21 44.84
N ILE A 3 -13.61 -4.29 45.34
CA ILE A 3 -13.83 -5.52 44.57
C ILE A 3 -14.84 -5.31 43.43
N THR A 4 -15.91 -4.53 43.67
CA THR A 4 -16.90 -4.19 42.65
C THR A 4 -16.30 -3.31 41.56
N LEU A 5 -15.40 -2.40 41.92
CA LEU A 5 -14.69 -1.55 40.94
C LEU A 5 -13.71 -2.37 40.09
N ALA A 6 -12.97 -3.30 40.71
CA ALA A 6 -12.04 -4.18 40.01
C ALA A 6 -12.74 -5.10 39.00
N LEU A 7 -13.90 -5.67 39.36
CA LEU A 7 -14.72 -6.48 38.45
C LEU A 7 -15.25 -5.67 37.26
N PHE A 8 -15.69 -4.43 37.52
CA PHE A 8 -16.18 -3.55 36.46
C PHE A 8 -15.06 -3.12 35.50
N ALA A 9 -13.88 -2.80 36.04
CA ALA A 9 -12.70 -2.46 35.25
C ALA A 9 -12.20 -3.66 34.42
N ALA A 10 -12.15 -4.86 35.01
CA ALA A 10 -11.76 -6.07 34.31
C ALA A 10 -12.75 -6.44 33.20
N GLY A 11 -14.06 -6.32 33.47
CA GLY A 11 -15.11 -6.55 32.47
C GLY A 11 -15.04 -5.57 31.29
N SER A 12 -14.85 -4.28 31.57
CA SER A 12 -14.73 -3.24 30.54
C SER A 12 -13.47 -3.43 29.68
N THR A 13 -12.35 -3.81 30.31
CA THR A 13 -11.09 -4.10 29.63
C THR A 13 -11.19 -5.37 28.77
N GLY A 14 -11.82 -6.42 29.30
CA GLY A 14 -12.04 -7.68 28.58
C GLY A 14 -12.93 -7.50 27.36
N LEU A 15 -14.02 -6.73 27.48
CA LEU A 15 -14.90 -6.39 26.37
C LEU A 15 -14.16 -5.57 25.30
N THR A 16 -13.37 -4.57 25.72
CA THR A 16 -12.57 -3.75 24.79
C THR A 16 -11.50 -4.59 24.09
N ALA A 17 -10.85 -5.52 24.80
CA ALA A 17 -9.87 -6.43 24.22
C ALA A 17 -10.51 -7.38 23.19
N ALA A 18 -11.72 -7.91 23.48
CA ALA A 18 -12.46 -8.75 22.53
C ALA A 18 -12.86 -7.96 21.27
N ILE A 19 -13.40 -6.74 21.43
CA ILE A 19 -13.73 -5.86 20.31
C ILE A 19 -12.46 -5.53 19.50
N ASN A 20 -11.36 -5.18 20.16
CA ASN A 20 -10.09 -4.88 19.51
C ASN A 20 -9.56 -6.10 18.72
N GLN A 21 -9.62 -7.30 19.31
CA GLN A 21 -9.18 -8.53 18.64
C GLN A 21 -10.05 -8.84 17.40
N MET A 22 -11.37 -8.67 17.49
CA MET A 22 -12.28 -8.86 16.36
C MET A 22 -12.18 -7.74 15.30
N THR A 23 -11.82 -6.52 15.71
CA THR A 23 -11.69 -5.38 14.78
C THR A 23 -10.36 -5.43 14.03
N LYS A 24 -9.28 -5.94 14.65
CA LYS A 24 -7.96 -6.11 14.02
C LYS A 24 -8.00 -6.93 12.73
N THR A 25 -8.80 -8.00 12.69
CA THR A 25 -8.96 -8.83 11.48
C THR A 25 -9.62 -8.04 10.35
N THR A 26 -10.66 -7.26 10.66
CA THR A 26 -11.33 -6.41 9.68
C THR A 26 -10.41 -5.29 9.15
N ILE A 27 -9.57 -4.70 10.01
CA ILE A 27 -8.66 -3.61 9.60
C ILE A 27 -7.62 -4.11 8.59
N ALA A 28 -7.06 -5.30 8.78
CA ALA A 28 -6.06 -5.86 7.87
C ALA A 28 -6.66 -6.17 6.49
N GLU A 29 -7.87 -6.72 6.45
CA GLU A 29 -8.59 -6.96 5.19
C GLU A 29 -8.92 -5.66 4.45
N GLN A 30 -9.41 -4.64 5.17
CA GLN A 30 -9.70 -3.33 4.59
C GLN A 30 -8.44 -2.66 4.02
N ALA A 31 -7.30 -2.75 4.73
CA ALA A 31 -6.03 -2.22 4.22
C ALA A 31 -5.57 -2.95 2.94
N SER A 32 -5.71 -4.28 2.88
CA SER A 32 -5.40 -5.05 1.68
C SER A 32 -6.29 -4.68 0.49
N LEU A 33 -7.57 -4.40 0.73
CA LEU A 33 -8.51 -3.98 -0.32
C LEU A 33 -8.17 -2.58 -0.85
N GLN A 34 -7.83 -1.64 0.02
CA GLN A 34 -7.39 -0.30 -0.38
C GLN A 34 -6.10 -0.36 -1.19
N GLN A 35 -5.11 -1.14 -0.75
CA GLN A 35 -3.87 -1.34 -1.49
C GLN A 35 -4.14 -1.94 -2.87
N LYS A 36 -5.00 -2.96 -2.95
CA LYS A 36 -5.41 -3.55 -4.23
C LYS A 36 -6.05 -2.50 -5.15
N ALA A 37 -6.93 -1.65 -4.63
CA ALA A 37 -7.55 -0.59 -5.42
C ALA A 37 -6.55 0.45 -5.94
N LEU A 38 -5.42 0.68 -5.24
CA LEU A 38 -4.32 1.51 -5.75
C LEU A 38 -3.55 0.80 -6.85
N PHE A 39 -3.30 -0.50 -6.71
CA PHE A 39 -2.62 -1.29 -7.73
C PHE A 39 -3.44 -1.38 -9.03
N ASP A 40 -4.75 -1.58 -8.90
CA ASP A 40 -5.67 -1.67 -10.05
C ASP A 40 -5.70 -0.36 -10.88
N GLN A 41 -5.30 0.78 -10.32
CA GLN A 41 -5.19 2.06 -11.04
C GLN A 41 -3.95 2.16 -11.95
N VAL A 42 -2.90 1.40 -11.65
CA VAL A 42 -1.62 1.45 -12.39
C VAL A 42 -1.32 0.17 -13.16
N LEU A 43 -1.97 -0.93 -12.80
CA LEU A 43 -1.82 -2.23 -13.42
C LEU A 43 -3.20 -2.91 -13.56
N PRO A 44 -3.73 -3.07 -14.78
CA PRO A 44 -5.03 -3.71 -14.98
C PRO A 44 -5.06 -5.13 -14.43
N ALA A 45 -6.06 -5.44 -13.59
CA ALA A 45 -6.18 -6.72 -12.89
C ALA A 45 -6.28 -7.94 -13.82
N GLU A 46 -6.74 -7.75 -15.06
CA GLU A 46 -6.84 -8.80 -16.09
C GLU A 46 -5.48 -9.35 -16.54
N ARG A 47 -4.40 -8.64 -16.22
CA ARG A 47 -3.04 -8.97 -16.66
C ARG A 47 -2.34 -9.97 -15.73
N TYR A 48 -2.87 -10.26 -14.54
CA TYR A 48 -2.21 -11.11 -13.55
C TYR A 48 -3.21 -11.91 -12.71
N ASN A 49 -2.76 -13.02 -12.11
CA ASN A 49 -3.60 -13.87 -11.27
C ASN A 49 -2.99 -14.21 -9.89
N ASN A 50 -1.79 -13.69 -9.58
CA ASN A 50 -1.18 -13.85 -8.28
C ASN A 50 -1.68 -12.83 -7.24
N ALA A 51 -1.47 -13.15 -5.95
CA ALA A 51 -1.64 -12.20 -4.87
C ALA A 51 -0.49 -11.17 -4.88
N LEU A 52 -0.70 -10.05 -5.58
CA LEU A 52 0.33 -9.03 -5.81
C LEU A 52 0.96 -8.50 -4.52
N ALA A 53 0.15 -8.23 -3.49
CA ALA A 53 0.61 -7.75 -2.18
C ALA A 53 1.59 -8.72 -1.47
N GLN A 54 1.54 -10.02 -1.79
CA GLN A 54 2.46 -11.03 -1.24
C GLN A 54 3.79 -11.08 -1.99
N SER A 55 3.87 -10.49 -3.18
CA SER A 55 5.07 -10.48 -4.03
C SER A 55 5.87 -9.18 -3.85
N CYS A 56 6.09 -8.77 -2.59
CA CYS A 56 6.77 -7.53 -2.21
C CYS A 56 8.28 -7.74 -2.09
N TYR A 57 9.06 -6.93 -2.80
CA TYR A 57 10.52 -6.90 -2.76
C TYR A 57 10.99 -5.50 -2.41
N LEU A 58 12.03 -5.39 -1.60
CA LEU A 58 12.72 -4.12 -1.34
C LEU A 58 13.89 -3.99 -2.30
N VAL A 59 13.95 -2.86 -3.01
CA VAL A 59 14.97 -2.56 -4.00
C VAL A 59 15.53 -1.17 -3.75
N THR A 60 16.85 -1.05 -3.81
CA THR A 60 17.55 0.24 -3.78
C THR A 60 18.08 0.51 -5.19
N ALA A 61 17.44 1.45 -5.89
CA ALA A 61 17.86 1.87 -7.22
C ALA A 61 17.77 3.39 -7.33
N GLN A 62 18.79 4.03 -7.89
CA GLN A 62 18.84 5.49 -8.03
C GLN A 62 17.68 6.02 -8.89
N GLU A 63 17.21 5.23 -9.85
CA GLU A 63 16.09 5.54 -10.74
C GLU A 63 14.75 5.64 -10.01
N LEU A 64 14.60 4.97 -8.86
CA LEU A 64 13.42 5.04 -8.01
C LEU A 64 13.51 6.17 -6.98
N GLY A 65 14.63 6.90 -6.95
CA GLY A 65 14.91 7.93 -5.96
C GLY A 65 15.75 7.41 -4.79
N LYS A 66 16.07 8.29 -3.84
CA LYS A 66 16.91 7.92 -2.68
C LYS A 66 16.14 7.04 -1.70
N GLY A 67 16.72 5.91 -1.31
CA GLY A 67 16.18 5.02 -0.28
C GLY A 67 15.84 3.62 -0.80
N GLU A 68 15.24 2.82 0.08
CA GLU A 68 14.63 1.54 -0.30
C GLU A 68 13.21 1.77 -0.79
N HIS A 69 12.86 1.13 -1.89
CA HIS A 69 11.54 1.22 -2.51
C HIS A 69 10.93 -0.17 -2.64
N ARG A 70 9.61 -0.26 -2.54
CA ARG A 70 8.90 -1.54 -2.72
C ARG A 70 8.60 -1.77 -4.19
N VAL A 71 8.82 -3.00 -4.61
CA VAL A 71 8.48 -3.50 -5.94
C VAL A 71 7.59 -4.72 -5.78
N TYR A 72 6.45 -4.71 -6.44
CA TYR A 72 5.48 -5.79 -6.44
C TYR A 72 5.44 -6.46 -7.80
N ILE A 73 5.70 -7.77 -7.86
CA ILE A 73 5.75 -8.50 -9.13
C ILE A 73 4.39 -9.13 -9.43
N ALA A 74 3.79 -8.71 -10.53
CA ALA A 74 2.59 -9.30 -11.09
C ALA A 74 2.95 -10.48 -11.97
N LYS A 75 2.27 -11.60 -11.73
CA LYS A 75 2.46 -12.86 -12.43
C LYS A 75 1.15 -13.36 -13.01
N GLN A 76 1.24 -13.89 -14.22
CA GLN A 76 0.18 -14.65 -14.86
C GLN A 76 0.68 -16.09 -15.03
N ASP A 77 0.02 -17.03 -14.35
CA ASP A 77 0.38 -18.46 -14.40
C ASP A 77 1.87 -18.68 -14.07
N ASP A 78 2.31 -18.10 -12.94
CA ASP A 78 3.69 -18.06 -12.44
C ASP A 78 4.72 -17.32 -13.31
N LYS A 79 4.33 -16.79 -14.46
CA LYS A 79 5.21 -15.99 -15.32
C LYS A 79 5.13 -14.51 -14.95
N PRO A 80 6.27 -13.85 -14.68
CA PRO A 80 6.27 -12.41 -14.41
C PRO A 80 5.88 -11.64 -15.68
N VAL A 81 4.86 -10.79 -15.57
CA VAL A 81 4.28 -10.06 -16.70
C VAL A 81 4.35 -8.54 -16.52
N ALA A 82 4.35 -8.06 -15.28
CA ALA A 82 4.49 -6.65 -14.94
C ALA A 82 5.03 -6.48 -13.52
N ALA A 83 5.39 -5.24 -13.19
CA ALA A 83 5.77 -4.82 -11.85
C ALA A 83 5.04 -3.52 -11.48
N VAL A 84 4.72 -3.38 -10.20
CA VAL A 84 4.28 -2.11 -9.59
C VAL A 84 5.42 -1.64 -8.70
N LEU A 85 5.94 -0.44 -8.95
CA LEU A 85 7.09 0.13 -8.27
C LEU A 85 6.66 1.38 -7.50
N GLU A 86 7.11 1.48 -6.26
CA GLU A 86 7.14 2.75 -5.54
C GLU A 86 8.36 3.54 -6.02
N ALA A 87 8.18 4.83 -6.31
CA ALA A 87 9.25 5.73 -6.70
C ALA A 87 9.06 7.08 -6.02
N THR A 88 10.17 7.74 -5.70
CA THR A 88 10.20 9.08 -5.13
C THR A 88 10.85 10.03 -6.11
N ALA A 89 10.09 11.01 -6.61
CA ALA A 89 10.63 12.13 -7.35
C ALA A 89 11.12 13.20 -6.35
N PRO A 90 12.44 13.46 -6.24
CA PRO A 90 12.98 14.40 -5.25
C PRO A 90 12.69 15.88 -5.60
N ASP A 91 12.41 16.17 -6.87
CA ASP A 91 12.30 17.53 -7.41
C ASP A 91 10.85 17.96 -7.65
N GLY A 92 9.92 17.63 -6.76
CA GLY A 92 8.58 18.21 -6.78
C GLY A 92 8.61 19.66 -6.32
N TYR A 93 7.76 20.52 -6.91
CA TYR A 93 7.76 21.97 -6.66
C TYR A 93 7.56 22.31 -5.17
N SER A 94 6.90 21.44 -4.41
CA SER A 94 6.64 21.59 -2.98
C SER A 94 7.23 20.47 -2.11
N GLY A 95 8.20 19.71 -2.63
CA GLY A 95 8.87 18.62 -1.91
C GLY A 95 8.81 17.28 -2.66
N ALA A 96 9.22 16.20 -1.99
CA ALA A 96 9.25 14.87 -2.59
C ALA A 96 7.84 14.39 -2.95
N ILE A 97 7.68 13.84 -4.16
CA ILE A 97 6.43 13.26 -4.65
C ILE A 97 6.57 11.74 -4.63
N GLN A 98 5.65 11.06 -3.94
CA GLN A 98 5.58 9.61 -3.95
C GLN A 98 4.68 9.16 -5.10
N LEU A 99 5.23 8.26 -5.91
CA LEU A 99 4.63 7.74 -7.12
C LEU A 99 4.50 6.23 -7.01
N LEU A 100 3.40 5.73 -7.55
CA LEU A 100 3.21 4.32 -7.85
C LEU A 100 3.22 4.17 -9.37
N VAL A 101 4.09 3.31 -9.88
CA VAL A 101 4.30 3.11 -11.33
C VAL A 101 4.06 1.66 -11.67
N GLY A 102 3.11 1.38 -12.55
CA GLY A 102 2.90 0.06 -13.14
C GLY A 102 3.62 -0.02 -14.49
N ALA A 103 4.48 -1.01 -14.69
CA ALA A 103 5.21 -1.21 -15.94
C ALA A 103 5.29 -2.69 -16.32
N ASP A 104 5.28 -2.99 -17.61
CA ASP A 104 5.56 -4.34 -18.11
C ASP A 104 7.07 -4.58 -18.27
N PHE A 105 7.46 -5.85 -18.41
CA PHE A 105 8.87 -6.22 -18.63
C PHE A 105 9.38 -5.93 -20.05
N ASN A 106 8.55 -5.38 -20.93
CA ASN A 106 8.98 -4.87 -22.25
C ASN A 106 9.39 -3.39 -22.18
N GLY A 107 9.32 -2.76 -21.00
CA GLY A 107 9.64 -1.35 -20.79
C GLY A 107 8.47 -0.40 -21.05
N THR A 108 7.25 -0.91 -21.17
CA THR A 108 6.04 -0.09 -21.34
C THR A 108 5.47 0.28 -19.97
N VAL A 109 5.32 1.59 -19.72
CA VAL A 109 4.58 2.08 -18.54
C VAL A 109 3.08 1.88 -18.79
N LEU A 110 2.44 1.10 -17.93
CA LEU A 110 1.00 0.78 -18.00
C LEU A 110 0.16 1.84 -17.29
N GLY A 111 0.71 2.49 -16.26
CA GLY A 111 0.05 3.57 -15.55
C GLY A 111 0.90 4.15 -14.43
N THR A 112 0.55 5.35 -13.98
CA THR A 112 1.20 6.03 -12.86
C THR A 112 0.16 6.69 -11.95
N ARG A 113 0.37 6.65 -10.64
CA ARG A 113 -0.49 7.31 -9.66
C ARG A 113 0.35 8.03 -8.61
N VAL A 114 0.02 9.28 -8.33
CA VAL A 114 0.58 10.01 -7.19
C VAL A 114 -0.09 9.49 -5.92
N THR A 115 0.69 8.96 -4.99
CA THR A 115 0.20 8.45 -3.71
C THR A 115 0.30 9.49 -2.60
N GLU A 116 1.29 10.37 -2.68
CA GLU A 116 1.49 11.46 -1.74
C GLU A 116 2.20 12.63 -2.43
N HIS A 117 1.68 13.83 -2.23
CA HIS A 117 2.31 15.08 -2.63
C HIS A 117 2.02 16.15 -1.58
N HIS A 118 2.98 17.04 -1.37
CA HIS A 118 2.84 18.18 -0.46
C HIS A 118 2.58 19.48 -1.23
N GLU A 119 1.81 19.42 -2.32
CA GLU A 119 1.55 20.61 -3.13
C GLU A 119 0.42 21.46 -2.56
N THR A 120 0.51 22.76 -2.82
CA THR A 120 -0.48 23.73 -2.36
C THR A 120 -1.80 23.48 -3.11
N PRO A 121 -2.94 23.28 -2.42
CA PRO A 121 -4.21 23.00 -3.10
C PRO A 121 -4.60 24.11 -4.09
N GLY A 122 -4.86 23.75 -5.36
CA GLY A 122 -5.50 24.64 -6.34
C GLY A 122 -4.64 25.18 -7.49
N LEU A 123 -3.40 24.69 -7.70
CA LEU A 123 -2.55 25.14 -8.82
C LEU A 123 -1.97 24.03 -9.72
N GLY A 124 -2.31 22.77 -9.47
CA GLY A 124 -1.96 21.65 -10.34
C GLY A 124 -2.72 20.41 -9.90
N ASP A 125 -3.62 19.94 -10.78
CA ASP A 125 -4.30 18.64 -10.73
C ASP A 125 -4.27 18.09 -12.16
#